data_AF-A0AA40G327-F1
#
_entry.id   AF-A0AA40G327-F1
#
_cell.length_a   1.000
_cell.length_b   1.000
_cell.length_c   1.000
_cell.angle_alpha   90.00
_cell.angle_beta   90.00
_cell.angle_gamma   90.00
#
_symmetry.space_group_name_H-M   'P 1'
#
loop_
_entity.id
_entity.type
_entity.pdbx_description
1 polymer ?
#
loop_
_entity_poly.entity_id
_entity_poly.type
_entity_poly.pdbx_seq_one_letter_code
_entity_poly.pdbx_strand_id
1 'polypeptide(L)'
;MADECQQNLQEDLEERQRKNQGKNQEENQEENQQENQQENLNEHDSQPDAVKGDKVFLGHMLFLIKISEIILAVLVIGLIADPLISFQRIMTRTHLKLNDAAMIYITVAGYLIINTLFFICQLLGDEIPKRTLLVFSSVGAQMHLVAGGIIVYNWKRIYGRFGNNNEAYPSKQYMDMFISGAVFTFVNGIVLFLEVCVIIHLSKIAAARK
;
A
#
# COMPACT_ATOMS: atom_id res chain seq x y z
N MET A 1 15.21 -50.71 59.70
CA MET A 1 15.07 -49.29 60.07
C MET A 1 16.27 -48.45 59.65
N ALA A 2 17.51 -48.97 59.68
CA ALA A 2 18.68 -48.26 59.12
C ALA A 2 18.73 -48.28 57.57
N ASP A 3 18.23 -49.34 56.93
CA ASP A 3 18.30 -49.49 55.47
C ASP A 3 17.31 -48.58 54.71
N GLU A 4 16.11 -48.35 55.24
CA GLU A 4 15.13 -47.40 54.65
C GLU A 4 15.63 -45.95 54.69
N CYS A 5 16.47 -45.60 55.66
CA CYS A 5 17.05 -44.26 55.78
C CYS A 5 18.12 -44.00 54.69
N GLN A 6 18.89 -45.04 54.31
CA GLN A 6 19.87 -44.91 53.22
C GLN A 6 19.21 -44.84 51.84
N GLN A 7 18.13 -45.58 51.60
CA GLN A 7 17.40 -45.53 50.34
C GLN A 7 16.76 -44.16 50.08
N ASN A 8 16.10 -43.57 51.08
CA ASN A 8 15.49 -42.25 50.95
C ASN A 8 16.51 -41.13 50.73
N LEU A 9 17.73 -41.26 51.28
CA LEU A 9 18.79 -40.28 51.08
C LEU A 9 19.40 -40.37 49.67
N GLN A 10 19.42 -41.57 49.09
CA GLN A 10 19.95 -41.81 47.75
C GLN A 10 18.97 -41.31 46.66
N GLU A 11 17.67 -41.49 46.87
CA GLU A 11 16.63 -40.92 45.99
C GLU A 11 16.61 -39.38 46.03
N ASP A 12 16.75 -38.74 47.20
CA ASP A 12 16.80 -37.26 47.29
C ASP A 12 18.05 -36.68 46.60
N LEU A 13 19.17 -37.41 46.61
CA LEU A 13 20.38 -37.00 45.90
C LEU A 13 20.24 -37.12 44.37
N GLU A 14 19.60 -38.20 43.88
CA GLU A 14 19.34 -38.35 42.44
C GLU A 14 18.32 -37.33 41.93
N GLU A 15 17.29 -37.00 42.72
CA GLU A 15 16.30 -35.99 42.33
C GLU A 15 16.91 -34.58 42.25
N ARG A 16 17.84 -34.26 43.16
CA ARG A 16 18.62 -33.01 43.10
C ARG A 16 19.53 -32.95 41.88
N GLN A 17 20.13 -34.08 41.48
CA GLN A 17 20.95 -34.14 40.27
C GLN A 17 20.12 -33.95 38.99
N ARG A 18 18.92 -34.54 38.90
CA ARG A 18 18.00 -34.30 37.77
C ARG A 18 17.56 -32.84 37.67
N LYS A 19 17.24 -32.20 38.80
CA LYS A 19 16.86 -30.78 38.82
C LYS A 19 18.01 -29.87 38.36
N ASN A 20 19.24 -30.16 38.75
CA ASN A 20 20.39 -29.38 38.31
C ASN A 20 20.73 -29.59 36.82
N GLN A 21 20.52 -30.79 36.27
CA GLN A 21 20.73 -31.03 34.83
C GLN A 21 19.69 -30.34 33.95
N GLY A 22 18.42 -30.30 34.38
CA GLY A 22 17.37 -29.56 33.67
C GLY A 22 17.63 -28.05 33.67
N LYS A 23 18.06 -27.52 34.81
CA LYS A 23 18.34 -26.08 34.95
C LYS A 23 19.53 -25.61 34.10
N ASN A 24 20.58 -26.42 34.00
CA ASN A 24 21.72 -26.14 33.12
C ASN A 24 21.35 -26.23 31.62
N GLN A 25 20.33 -27.01 31.25
CA GLN A 25 19.84 -27.06 29.87
C GLN A 25 18.98 -25.84 29.51
N GLU A 26 18.19 -25.34 30.45
CA GLU A 26 17.41 -24.10 30.27
C GLU A 26 18.33 -22.87 30.20
N GLU A 27 19.31 -22.74 31.09
CA GLU A 27 20.29 -21.63 31.05
C GLU A 27 21.11 -21.63 29.75
N ASN A 28 21.53 -22.80 29.25
CA ASN A 28 22.22 -22.90 27.95
C ASN A 28 21.30 -22.59 26.76
N GLN A 29 19.98 -22.84 26.85
CA GLN A 29 19.05 -22.47 25.79
C GLN A 29 18.76 -20.96 25.78
N GLU A 30 18.71 -20.33 26.95
CA GLU A 30 18.55 -18.89 27.08
C GLU A 30 19.80 -18.11 26.63
N GLU A 31 21.01 -18.58 26.96
CA GLU A 31 22.26 -17.99 26.45
C GLU A 31 22.35 -18.10 24.92
N ASN A 32 22.03 -19.27 24.34
CA ASN A 32 22.03 -19.43 22.88
C ASN A 32 20.94 -18.58 22.18
N GLN A 33 19.80 -18.33 22.81
CA GLN A 33 18.77 -17.42 22.27
C GLN A 33 19.17 -15.95 22.38
N GLN A 34 19.86 -15.56 23.45
CA GLN A 34 20.40 -14.21 23.61
C GLN A 34 21.54 -13.94 22.65
N GLU A 35 22.45 -14.89 22.42
CA GLU A 35 23.55 -14.76 21.48
C GLU A 35 23.04 -14.60 20.03
N ASN A 36 22.03 -15.39 19.62
CA ASN A 36 21.36 -15.26 18.32
C ASN A 36 20.57 -13.94 18.16
N GLN A 37 20.00 -13.40 19.25
CA GLN A 37 19.36 -12.07 19.23
C GLN A 37 20.38 -10.94 19.16
N GLN A 38 21.54 -11.10 19.81
CA GLN A 38 22.60 -10.10 19.81
C GLN A 38 23.37 -10.08 18.49
N GLU A 39 23.52 -11.22 17.81
CA GLU A 39 24.04 -11.28 16.43
C GLU A 39 23.09 -10.60 15.42
N ASN A 40 21.77 -10.80 15.56
CA ASN A 40 20.78 -10.12 14.71
C ASN A 40 20.73 -8.59 14.94
N LEU A 41 21.06 -8.13 16.16
CA LEU A 41 21.10 -6.70 16.48
C LEU A 41 22.39 -6.03 15.97
N ASN A 42 23.51 -6.75 15.94
CA ASN A 42 24.80 -6.22 15.49
C ASN A 42 25.00 -6.28 13.96
N GLU A 43 24.30 -7.17 13.24
CA GLU A 43 24.27 -7.13 11.77
C GLU A 43 23.45 -5.94 11.22
N HIS A 44 22.65 -5.26 12.05
CA HIS A 44 21.91 -4.07 11.60
C HIS A 44 22.74 -2.78 11.55
N ASP A 45 23.98 -2.78 12.07
CA ASP A 45 24.84 -1.59 12.11
C ASP A 45 26.21 -1.73 11.42
N SER A 46 26.43 -2.82 10.67
CA SER A 46 27.64 -2.99 9.83
C SER A 46 27.32 -2.99 8.34
N GLN A 47 26.51 -2.03 7.88
CA GLN A 47 26.42 -1.67 6.47
C GLN A 47 26.97 -0.25 6.29
N PRO A 48 28.01 -0.04 5.46
CA PRO A 48 28.91 1.11 5.52
C PRO A 48 28.15 2.44 5.45
N ASP A 49 28.60 3.43 6.21
CA ASP A 49 27.94 4.72 6.49
C ASP A 49 27.48 5.55 5.27
N ALA A 50 27.92 5.21 4.05
CA ALA A 50 27.37 5.74 2.80
C ALA A 50 25.96 5.21 2.46
N VAL A 51 25.49 4.14 3.11
CA VAL A 51 24.23 3.44 2.83
C VAL A 51 23.04 4.00 3.64
N LYS A 52 23.30 4.68 4.76
CA LYS A 52 22.26 5.27 5.64
C LYS A 52 21.61 6.51 4.98
N GLY A 53 22.39 7.35 4.31
CA GLY A 53 21.91 8.55 3.61
C GLY A 53 20.93 8.24 2.46
N ASP A 54 21.26 7.24 1.64
CA ASP A 54 20.42 6.83 0.50
C ASP A 54 19.08 6.26 0.96
N LYS A 55 19.05 5.45 2.02
CA LYS A 55 17.83 4.82 2.54
C LYS A 55 16.85 5.85 3.14
N VAL A 56 17.37 6.85 3.86
CA VAL A 56 16.56 7.93 4.45
C VAL A 56 15.97 8.81 3.36
N PHE A 57 16.78 9.22 2.37
CA PHE A 57 16.31 10.04 1.25
C PHE A 57 15.26 9.30 0.38
N LEU A 58 15.42 7.99 0.22
CA LEU A 58 14.44 7.11 -0.44
C LEU A 58 13.11 7.04 0.28
N GLY A 59 13.12 6.88 1.61
CA GLY A 59 11.90 6.87 2.41
C GLY A 59 11.12 8.18 2.23
N HIS A 60 11.85 9.30 2.15
CA HIS A 60 11.25 10.61 1.90
C HIS A 60 10.67 10.70 0.48
N MET A 61 11.33 10.12 -0.54
CA MET A 61 10.81 10.09 -1.91
C MET A 61 9.52 9.27 -2.04
N LEU A 62 9.45 8.08 -1.43
CA LEU A 62 8.21 7.28 -1.42
C LEU A 62 7.10 8.00 -0.65
N PHE A 63 7.43 8.66 0.46
CA PHE A 63 6.49 9.45 1.25
C PHE A 63 5.90 10.62 0.45
N LEU A 64 6.73 11.37 -0.27
CA LEU A 64 6.29 12.47 -1.14
C LEU A 64 5.40 11.98 -2.28
N ILE A 65 5.76 10.85 -2.90
CA ILE A 65 4.92 10.21 -3.93
C ILE A 65 3.55 9.86 -3.35
N LYS A 66 3.47 9.31 -2.14
CA LYS A 66 2.16 9.02 -1.50
C LYS A 66 1.32 10.23 -1.21
N ILE A 67 1.92 11.31 -0.74
CA ILE A 67 1.20 12.56 -0.56
C ILE A 67 0.63 13.05 -1.89
N SER A 68 1.43 13.00 -2.96
CA SER A 68 0.97 13.40 -4.29
C SER A 68 -0.20 12.55 -4.79
N GLU A 69 -0.16 11.23 -4.61
CA GLU A 69 -1.25 10.32 -5.00
C GLU A 69 -2.57 10.66 -4.30
N ILE A 70 -2.52 10.95 -2.99
CA ILE A 70 -3.72 11.31 -2.23
C ILE A 70 -4.28 12.64 -2.73
N ILE A 71 -3.43 13.65 -2.92
CA ILE A 71 -3.86 14.96 -3.43
C ILE A 71 -4.51 14.81 -4.80
N LEU A 72 -3.87 14.06 -5.72
CA LEU A 72 -4.41 13.81 -7.04
C LEU A 72 -5.75 13.06 -6.97
N ALA A 73 -5.86 12.04 -6.13
CA ALA A 73 -7.11 11.30 -5.97
C ALA A 73 -8.27 12.18 -5.46
N VAL A 74 -8.01 13.07 -4.49
CA VAL A 74 -9.02 14.02 -3.99
C VAL A 74 -9.45 14.98 -5.10
N LEU A 75 -8.51 15.49 -5.90
CA LEU A 75 -8.82 16.35 -7.05
C LEU A 75 -9.66 15.63 -8.10
N VAL A 76 -9.35 14.36 -8.39
CA VAL A 76 -10.13 13.54 -9.33
C VAL A 76 -11.56 13.38 -8.83
N ILE A 77 -11.78 13.04 -7.55
CA ILE A 77 -13.13 12.91 -6.99
C ILE A 77 -13.89 14.23 -7.09
N GLY A 78 -13.27 15.35 -6.72
CA GLY A 78 -13.89 16.67 -6.80
C GLY A 78 -14.29 17.04 -8.24
N LEU A 79 -13.45 16.72 -9.22
CA LEU A 79 -13.71 16.99 -10.64
C LEU A 79 -14.75 16.05 -11.26
N ILE A 80 -14.88 14.84 -10.76
CA ILE A 80 -15.73 13.80 -11.35
C ILE A 80 -17.11 13.76 -10.69
N ALA A 81 -17.20 14.07 -9.39
CA ALA A 81 -18.43 13.88 -8.62
C ALA A 81 -19.60 14.74 -9.11
N ASP A 82 -19.38 16.05 -9.25
CA ASP A 82 -20.41 16.98 -9.70
C ASP A 82 -20.92 16.67 -11.12
N PRO A 83 -20.05 16.47 -12.14
CA PRO A 83 -20.53 16.13 -13.47
C PRO A 83 -21.25 14.77 -13.50
N LEU A 84 -20.81 13.76 -12.74
CA LEU A 84 -21.52 12.47 -12.71
C LEU A 84 -22.91 12.55 -12.09
N ILE A 85 -23.08 13.29 -10.99
CA ILE A 85 -24.40 13.47 -10.37
C ILE A 85 -25.34 14.23 -11.33
N SER A 86 -24.83 15.29 -11.97
CA SER A 86 -25.57 16.08 -12.96
C SER A 86 -25.95 15.25 -14.17
N PHE A 87 -25.00 14.48 -14.74
CA PHE A 87 -25.26 13.58 -15.86
C PHE A 87 -26.24 12.49 -15.47
N GLN A 88 -26.18 11.93 -14.26
CA GLN A 88 -27.15 10.93 -13.83
C GLN A 88 -28.57 11.52 -13.79
N ARG A 89 -28.76 12.74 -13.28
CA ARG A 89 -30.06 13.43 -13.23
C ARG A 89 -30.60 13.80 -14.62
N ILE A 90 -29.74 14.29 -15.51
CA ILE A 90 -30.12 14.68 -16.88
C ILE A 90 -30.35 13.44 -17.76
N MET A 91 -29.52 12.42 -17.58
CA MET A 91 -29.47 11.22 -18.41
C MET A 91 -30.27 10.05 -17.83
N THR A 92 -31.14 10.31 -16.83
CA THR A 92 -32.14 9.35 -16.34
C THR A 92 -33.05 8.82 -17.46
N ARG A 93 -33.17 9.55 -18.59
CA ARG A 93 -33.88 9.10 -19.80
C ARG A 93 -33.04 8.25 -20.77
N THR A 94 -31.72 8.28 -20.66
CA THR A 94 -30.80 7.59 -21.58
C THR A 94 -29.68 6.91 -20.79
N HIS A 95 -30.06 6.09 -19.81
CA HIS A 95 -29.25 5.06 -19.14
C HIS A 95 -27.73 5.21 -19.37
N LEU A 96 -27.11 6.27 -18.82
CA LEU A 96 -25.68 6.24 -18.58
C LEU A 96 -25.45 4.91 -17.87
N LYS A 97 -24.62 4.04 -18.44
CA LYS A 97 -24.43 2.71 -17.89
C LYS A 97 -24.00 2.91 -16.45
N LEU A 98 -24.89 2.61 -15.51
CA LEU A 98 -24.64 2.75 -14.08
C LEU A 98 -23.32 2.04 -13.71
N ASN A 99 -23.03 0.96 -14.43
CA ASN A 99 -21.81 0.19 -14.35
C ASN A 99 -20.54 1.00 -14.70
N ASP A 100 -20.58 1.85 -15.73
CA ASP A 100 -19.42 2.67 -16.12
C ASP A 100 -19.12 3.72 -15.02
N ALA A 101 -20.16 4.35 -14.49
CA ALA A 101 -20.07 5.30 -13.38
C ALA A 101 -19.58 4.64 -12.08
N ALA A 102 -20.14 3.48 -11.75
CA ALA A 102 -19.75 2.69 -10.58
C ALA A 102 -18.28 2.25 -10.67
N MET A 103 -17.80 1.86 -11.86
CA MET A 103 -16.40 1.47 -12.04
C MET A 103 -15.44 2.65 -11.82
N ILE A 104 -15.79 3.84 -12.30
CA ILE A 104 -14.97 5.05 -12.06
C ILE A 104 -14.90 5.34 -10.55
N TYR A 105 -16.05 5.36 -9.87
CA TYR A 105 -16.11 5.65 -8.44
C TYR A 105 -15.38 4.60 -7.59
N ILE A 106 -15.61 3.32 -7.83
CA ILE A 106 -14.98 2.26 -7.03
C ILE A 106 -13.46 2.25 -7.22
N THR A 107 -12.99 2.59 -8.43
CA THR A 107 -11.56 2.73 -8.70
C THR A 107 -10.99 3.92 -7.94
N VAL A 108 -11.49 5.13 -8.20
CA VAL A 108 -10.88 6.34 -7.62
C VAL A 108 -11.03 6.37 -6.09
N ALA A 109 -12.24 6.10 -5.57
CA ALA A 109 -12.48 6.13 -4.13
C ALA A 109 -11.83 4.94 -3.42
N GLY A 110 -11.85 3.75 -4.02
CA GLY A 110 -11.21 2.56 -3.45
C GLY A 110 -9.70 2.75 -3.32
N TYR A 111 -9.04 3.25 -4.36
CA TYR A 111 -7.61 3.53 -4.30
C TYR A 111 -7.27 4.71 -3.40
N LEU A 112 -8.13 5.71 -3.26
CA LEU A 112 -7.96 6.76 -2.26
C LEU A 112 -7.91 6.18 -0.84
N ILE A 113 -8.84 5.28 -0.51
CA ILE A 113 -8.89 4.63 0.81
C ILE A 113 -7.62 3.80 1.04
N ILE A 114 -7.24 2.97 0.07
CA ILE A 114 -6.04 2.11 0.16
C ILE A 114 -4.78 2.97 0.34
N ASN A 115 -4.61 4.03 -0.46
CA ASN A 115 -3.44 4.91 -0.38
C ASN A 115 -3.42 5.70 0.94
N THR A 116 -4.58 6.12 1.44
CA THR A 116 -4.69 6.77 2.75
C THR A 116 -4.32 5.81 3.87
N LEU A 117 -4.74 4.54 3.79
CA LEU A 117 -4.37 3.52 4.76
C LEU A 117 -2.85 3.31 4.79
N PHE A 118 -2.21 3.18 3.62
CA PHE A 118 -0.75 3.05 3.57
C PHE A 118 -0.02 4.28 4.11
N PHE A 119 -0.53 5.48 3.84
CA PHE A 119 0.00 6.70 4.42
C PHE A 119 -0.10 6.71 5.95
N ILE A 120 -1.24 6.30 6.51
CA ILE A 120 -1.43 6.22 7.96
C ILE A 120 -0.51 5.15 8.57
N CYS A 121 -0.42 3.95 8.00
CA CYS A 121 0.50 2.91 8.46
C CYS A 121 1.96 3.41 8.50
N GLN A 122 2.38 4.15 7.47
CA GLN A 122 3.71 4.75 7.43
C GLN A 122 3.91 5.82 8.52
N LEU A 123 2.87 6.61 8.82
CA LEU A 123 2.88 7.58 9.92
C LEU A 123 2.94 6.91 11.30
N LEU A 124 2.36 5.73 11.44
CA LEU A 124 2.39 4.92 12.68
C LEU A 124 3.76 4.24 12.90
N GLY A 125 4.68 4.35 11.93
CA GLY A 125 5.97 3.67 11.98
C GLY A 125 5.90 2.18 11.66
N ASP A 126 4.76 1.70 11.14
CA ASP A 126 4.63 0.32 10.69
C ASP A 126 5.32 0.17 9.33
N GLU A 127 6.31 -0.73 9.26
CA GLU A 127 7.07 -0.97 8.04
C GLU A 127 6.25 -1.84 7.09
N ILE A 128 5.47 -1.18 6.22
CA ILE A 128 4.74 -1.90 5.18
C ILE A 128 5.73 -2.60 4.24
N PRO A 129 5.61 -3.92 4.04
CA PRO A 129 6.51 -4.65 3.15
C PRO A 129 6.40 -4.09 1.72
N LYS A 130 7.55 -3.72 1.15
CA LYS A 130 7.68 -3.14 -0.21
C LYS A 130 6.99 -3.96 -1.30
N ARG A 131 6.86 -5.28 -1.09
CA ARG A 131 6.16 -6.20 -1.98
C ARG A 131 4.67 -5.89 -2.07
N THR A 132 4.04 -5.59 -0.94
CA THR A 132 2.61 -5.24 -0.88
C THR A 132 2.38 -3.92 -1.61
N LEU A 133 3.21 -2.91 -1.33
CA LEU A 133 3.12 -1.61 -1.98
C LEU A 133 3.23 -1.72 -3.51
N LEU A 134 4.18 -2.52 -3.99
CA LEU A 134 4.37 -2.79 -5.42
C LEU A 134 3.13 -3.43 -6.07
N VAL A 135 2.54 -4.44 -5.43
CA VAL A 135 1.34 -5.11 -5.97
C VAL A 135 0.18 -4.13 -6.05
N PHE A 136 -0.13 -3.42 -4.96
CA PHE A 136 -1.24 -2.47 -4.93
C PHE A 136 -1.06 -1.33 -5.92
N SER A 137 0.15 -0.78 -6.02
CA SER A 137 0.46 0.30 -6.96
C SER A 137 0.36 -0.16 -8.42
N SER A 138 0.81 -1.38 -8.73
CA SER A 138 0.69 -1.95 -10.08
C SER A 138 -0.76 -2.14 -10.53
N VAL A 139 -1.62 -2.70 -9.67
CA VAL A 139 -3.05 -2.88 -9.95
C VAL A 139 -3.73 -1.50 -10.00
N GLY A 140 -3.31 -0.57 -9.14
CA GLY A 140 -3.82 0.81 -9.12
C GLY A 140 -3.56 1.54 -10.43
N ALA A 141 -2.35 1.44 -10.98
CA ALA A 141 -2.00 2.03 -12.25
C ALA A 141 -2.88 1.49 -13.38
N GLN A 142 -3.10 0.16 -13.43
CA GLN A 142 -3.97 -0.48 -14.42
C GLN A 142 -5.43 -0.04 -14.28
N MET A 143 -5.96 0.00 -13.06
CA MET A 143 -7.33 0.42 -12.80
C MET A 143 -7.56 1.89 -13.16
N HIS A 144 -6.62 2.79 -12.82
CA HIS A 144 -6.71 4.21 -13.20
C HIS A 144 -6.63 4.40 -14.72
N LEU A 145 -5.84 3.60 -15.44
CA LEU A 145 -5.80 3.63 -16.90
C LEU A 145 -7.17 3.25 -17.50
N VAL A 146 -7.79 2.19 -16.98
CA VAL A 146 -9.13 1.74 -17.42
C VAL A 146 -10.20 2.79 -17.08
N ALA A 147 -10.20 3.32 -15.86
CA ALA A 147 -11.14 4.34 -15.42
C ALA A 147 -11.01 5.63 -16.25
N GLY A 148 -9.77 6.11 -16.49
CA GLY A 148 -9.49 7.23 -17.38
C GLY A 148 -10.03 7.00 -18.80
N GLY A 149 -9.83 5.80 -19.35
CA GLY A 149 -10.37 5.42 -20.65
C GLY A 149 -11.90 5.45 -20.71
N ILE A 150 -12.57 5.00 -19.67
CA ILE A 150 -14.04 5.02 -19.58
C ILE A 150 -14.57 6.45 -19.49
N ILE A 151 -13.91 7.33 -18.72
CA ILE A 151 -14.28 8.75 -18.65
C ILE A 151 -14.20 9.40 -20.04
N VAL A 152 -13.08 9.20 -20.77
CA VAL A 152 -12.90 9.73 -22.13
C VAL A 152 -13.93 9.15 -23.11
N TYR A 153 -14.19 7.85 -23.05
CA TYR A 153 -15.19 7.19 -23.88
C TYR A 153 -16.59 7.78 -23.64
N ASN A 154 -16.96 7.96 -22.38
CA ASN A 154 -18.24 8.56 -21.98
C ASN A 154 -18.34 10.02 -22.43
N TRP A 155 -17.28 10.81 -22.24
CA TRP A 155 -17.22 12.20 -22.70
C TRP A 155 -17.46 12.30 -24.21
N LYS A 156 -16.74 11.51 -25.02
CA LYS A 156 -16.90 11.50 -26.49
C LYS A 156 -18.31 11.06 -26.92
N ARG A 157 -18.88 10.07 -26.22
CA ARG A 157 -20.24 9.57 -26.48
C ARG A 157 -21.30 10.63 -26.18
N ILE A 158 -21.17 11.37 -25.09
CA ILE A 158 -22.08 12.45 -24.71
C ILE A 158 -21.92 13.61 -25.71
N TYR A 159 -20.69 14.03 -26.00
CA TYR A 159 -20.42 15.13 -26.94
C TYR A 159 -20.98 14.85 -28.34
N GLY A 160 -20.79 13.64 -28.87
CA GLY A 160 -21.27 13.26 -30.21
C GLY A 160 -22.78 13.05 -30.32
N ARG A 161 -23.48 12.66 -29.23
CA ARG A 161 -24.93 12.40 -29.26
C ARG A 161 -25.78 13.66 -29.09
N PHE A 162 -25.28 14.64 -28.33
CA PHE A 162 -26.04 15.85 -28.00
C PHE A 162 -25.62 17.07 -28.85
N GLY A 163 -24.56 16.98 -29.66
CA GLY A 163 -24.12 18.06 -30.55
C GLY A 163 -25.14 18.54 -31.60
N ASN A 164 -26.19 17.76 -31.88
CA ASN A 164 -27.23 18.13 -32.87
C ASN A 164 -28.60 18.47 -32.27
N ASN A 165 -28.87 18.14 -30.99
CA ASN A 165 -30.22 18.22 -30.43
C ASN A 165 -30.21 19.06 -29.13
N ASN A 166 -30.80 20.26 -29.20
CA ASN A 166 -30.72 21.33 -28.19
C ASN A 166 -31.46 21.06 -26.86
N GLU A 167 -32.10 19.90 -26.67
CA GLU A 167 -33.05 19.69 -25.55
C GLU A 167 -32.45 19.09 -24.28
N ALA A 168 -31.22 18.59 -24.30
CA ALA A 168 -30.58 17.97 -23.13
C ALA A 168 -29.06 18.15 -23.12
N TYR A 169 -28.60 19.39 -23.27
CA TYR A 169 -27.17 19.69 -23.18
C TYR A 169 -26.75 19.75 -21.69
N PRO A 170 -25.84 18.90 -21.20
CA PRO A 170 -25.15 19.21 -19.96
C PRO A 170 -24.39 20.52 -20.12
N SER A 171 -24.29 21.33 -19.06
CA SER A 171 -23.56 22.60 -19.16
C SER A 171 -22.14 22.35 -19.68
N LYS A 172 -21.66 23.21 -20.59
CA LYS A 172 -20.30 23.13 -21.14
C LYS A 172 -19.25 23.01 -20.02
N GLN A 173 -19.51 23.69 -18.90
CA GLN A 173 -18.71 23.62 -17.68
C GLN A 173 -18.58 22.19 -17.12
N TYR A 174 -19.67 21.42 -17.02
CA TYR A 174 -19.58 20.03 -16.54
C TYR A 174 -18.80 19.12 -17.50
N MET A 175 -18.88 19.36 -18.80
CA MET A 175 -18.11 18.61 -19.80
C MET A 175 -16.61 18.90 -19.71
N ASP A 176 -16.24 20.17 -19.51
CA ASP A 176 -14.85 20.61 -19.34
C ASP A 176 -14.26 20.09 -17.99
N MET A 177 -15.09 20.04 -16.95
CA MET A 177 -14.72 19.47 -15.65
C MET A 177 -14.52 17.95 -15.72
N PHE A 178 -15.38 17.24 -16.45
CA PHE A 178 -15.32 15.79 -16.62
C PHE A 178 -14.08 15.34 -17.41
N ILE A 179 -13.73 16.05 -18.50
CA ILE A 179 -12.50 15.75 -19.25
C ILE A 179 -11.25 16.09 -18.45
N SER A 180 -11.28 17.17 -17.65
CA SER A 180 -10.21 17.49 -16.70
C SER A 180 -10.01 16.35 -15.69
N GLY A 181 -11.09 15.83 -15.11
CA GLY A 181 -11.05 14.65 -14.24
C GLY A 181 -10.39 13.43 -14.89
N ALA A 182 -10.61 13.21 -16.19
CA ALA A 182 -9.94 12.15 -16.95
C ALA A 182 -8.42 12.35 -16.98
N VAL A 183 -7.97 13.57 -17.28
CA VAL A 183 -6.54 13.92 -17.33
C VAL A 183 -5.90 13.66 -15.97
N PHE A 184 -6.50 14.15 -14.87
CA PHE A 184 -5.98 13.91 -13.53
C PHE A 184 -5.98 12.42 -13.16
N THR A 185 -6.95 11.64 -13.62
CA THR A 185 -6.97 10.17 -13.42
C THR A 185 -5.79 9.50 -14.12
N PHE A 186 -5.45 9.90 -15.35
CA PHE A 186 -4.27 9.40 -16.05
C PHE A 186 -2.97 9.83 -15.37
N VAL A 187 -2.86 11.09 -14.93
CA VAL A 187 -1.69 11.56 -14.18
C VAL A 187 -1.53 10.74 -12.90
N ASN A 188 -2.62 10.44 -12.18
CA ASN A 188 -2.56 9.59 -10.99
C ASN A 188 -2.07 8.17 -11.32
N GLY A 189 -2.52 7.60 -12.44
CA GLY A 189 -2.01 6.33 -12.96
C GLY A 189 -0.51 6.36 -13.29
N ILE A 190 -0.01 7.47 -13.85
CA ILE A 190 1.42 7.66 -14.11
C ILE A 190 2.21 7.75 -12.79
N VAL A 191 1.70 8.46 -11.78
CA VAL A 191 2.35 8.54 -10.46
C VAL A 191 2.47 7.16 -9.81
N LEU A 192 1.39 6.36 -9.83
CA LEU A 192 1.41 4.97 -9.37
C LEU A 192 2.43 4.13 -10.16
N PHE A 193 2.50 4.31 -11.49
CA PHE A 193 3.49 3.60 -12.30
C PHE A 193 4.94 4.02 -11.96
N LEU A 194 5.19 5.31 -11.73
CA LEU A 194 6.51 5.81 -11.31
C LEU A 194 6.91 5.22 -9.96
N GLU A 195 5.96 5.08 -9.04
CA GLU A 195 6.21 4.42 -7.77
C GLU A 195 6.68 2.98 -7.95
N VAL A 196 6.00 2.20 -8.80
CA VAL A 196 6.42 0.83 -9.13
C VAL A 196 7.84 0.81 -9.69
N CYS A 197 8.14 1.70 -10.64
CA CYS A 197 9.48 1.83 -11.23
C CYS A 197 10.55 2.13 -10.17
N VAL A 198 10.27 3.06 -9.26
CA VAL A 198 11.16 3.39 -8.15
C VAL A 198 11.37 2.14 -7.28
N ILE A 199 10.32 1.48 -6.78
CA ILE A 199 10.44 0.30 -5.92
C ILE A 199 11.27 -0.82 -6.58
N ILE A 200 11.05 -1.07 -7.88
CA ILE A 200 11.81 -2.09 -8.63
C ILE A 200 13.28 -1.69 -8.78
N HIS A 201 13.55 -0.44 -9.16
CA HIS A 201 14.91 0.05 -9.34
C HIS A 201 15.71 -0.07 -8.03
N LEU A 202 15.07 0.27 -6.90
CA LEU A 202 15.66 0.14 -5.57
C LEU A 202 15.93 -1.32 -5.18
N SER A 203 14.99 -2.21 -5.51
CA SER A 203 15.15 -3.65 -5.25
C SER A 203 16.33 -4.22 -6.01
N LYS A 204 16.57 -3.75 -7.25
CA LYS A 204 17.72 -4.15 -8.07
C LYS A 204 19.04 -3.64 -7.51
N ILE A 205 19.11 -2.39 -7.08
CA ILE A 205 20.33 -1.82 -6.48
C ILE A 205 20.72 -2.58 -5.21
N ALA A 206 19.73 -2.95 -4.37
CA ALA A 206 19.98 -3.71 -3.16
C ALA A 206 20.54 -5.12 -3.46
N ALA A 207 20.07 -5.77 -4.54
CA ALA A 207 20.55 -7.08 -4.96
C ALA A 207 21.97 -7.06 -5.55
N ALA A 208 22.34 -5.99 -6.25
CA ALA A 208 23.67 -5.85 -6.86
C ALA A 208 24.81 -5.56 -5.85
N ARG A 209 24.48 -5.28 -4.59
CA ARG A 209 25.45 -5.04 -3.50
C ARG A 209 25.67 -6.25 -2.59
N LYS A 210 25.04 -7.40 -2.87
CA LYS A 210 25.29 -8.69 -2.22
C LYS A 210 26.21 -9.54 -3.08
#